data_AF-A0A5J6Q116-F1
#
_entry.id   AF-A0A5J6Q116-F1
#
_cell.length_a   1.000
_cell.length_b   1.000
_cell.length_c   1.000
_cell.angle_alpha   90.00
_cell.angle_beta   90.00
_cell.angle_gamma   90.00
#
_symmetry.space_group_name_H-M   'P 1'
#
loop_
_entity.id
_entity.type
_entity.pdbx_description
1 polymer ?
#
loop_
_entity_poly.entity_id
_entity_poly.type
_entity_poly.pdbx_seq_one_letter_code
_entity_poly.pdbx_strand_id
1 'polypeptide(L)' 'MGEARRRAVQGLPPRTSKRKPDTSPRIAPWLPLTQDQAQRFVQLTTRGAWIGIAALVLGWITVRFIGPAAGWWTLADMP' A
#
# COMPACT_ATOMS: atom_id res chain seq x y z
N MET A 1 -25.04 -22.17 6.12
CA MET A 1 -25.67 -21.23 7.10
C MET A 1 -24.88 -21.17 8.42
N GLY A 2 -23.67 -20.59 8.45
CA GLY A 2 -22.68 -20.90 9.52
C GLY A 2 -22.50 -19.90 10.67
N GLU A 3 -22.59 -18.59 10.44
CA GLU A 3 -22.20 -17.59 11.47
C GLU A 3 -23.28 -16.56 11.76
N ALA A 4 -24.01 -16.12 10.71
CA ALA A 4 -25.14 -15.22 10.86
C ALA A 4 -26.26 -15.85 11.71
N ARG A 5 -26.54 -17.14 11.49
CA ARG A 5 -27.52 -17.90 12.29
C ARG A 5 -27.03 -18.14 13.72
N ARG A 6 -25.72 -18.36 13.93
CA ARG A 6 -25.13 -18.51 15.27
C ARG A 6 -25.23 -17.22 16.09
N ARG A 7 -24.99 -16.06 15.47
CA ARG A 7 -25.18 -14.75 16.15
C ARG A 7 -26.64 -14.43 16.41
N ALA A 8 -27.54 -14.76 15.47
CA ALA A 8 -28.97 -14.59 15.66
C ALA A 8 -29.49 -15.42 16.85
N VAL A 9 -29.03 -16.67 17.00
CA VAL A 9 -29.37 -17.54 18.14
C VAL A 9 -28.79 -17.02 19.46
N GLN A 10 -27.60 -16.40 19.43
CA GLN A 10 -26.99 -15.79 20.62
C GLN A 10 -27.48 -14.36 20.90
N GLY A 11 -28.41 -13.82 20.09
CA GLY A 11 -28.91 -12.44 20.23
C GLY A 11 -27.88 -11.35 19.94
N LEU A 12 -26.72 -11.68 19.34
CA LEU A 12 -25.71 -10.69 19.01
C LEU A 12 -26.12 -9.90 17.75
N PRO A 13 -25.95 -8.56 17.76
CA PRO A 13 -26.23 -7.75 16.59
C PRO A 13 -25.32 -8.16 15.42
N PRO A 14 -25.79 -8.01 14.17
CA PRO A 14 -24.98 -8.30 13.00
C PRO A 14 -23.69 -7.46 13.03
N ARG A 15 -22.56 -8.06 12.65
CA ARG A 15 -21.31 -7.31 12.47
C ARG A 15 -21.48 -6.37 11.29
N THR A 16 -22.00 -5.18 11.56
CA THR A 16 -22.03 -4.13 10.57
C THR A 16 -20.67 -3.45 10.62
N SER A 17 -19.71 -3.95 9.83
CA SER A 17 -18.57 -3.13 9.43
C SER A 17 -19.10 -2.05 8.48
N LYS A 18 -19.88 -1.09 9.02
CA LYS A 18 -20.28 0.10 8.26
C LYS A 18 -19.03 0.94 8.14
N ARG A 19 -18.29 0.76 7.05
CA ARG A 19 -17.32 1.77 6.62
C ARG A 19 -18.11 3.08 6.53
N LYS A 20 -17.70 4.10 7.28
CA LYS A 20 -18.41 5.39 7.31
C LYS A 20 -18.64 5.84 5.86
N PRO A 21 -19.86 6.20 5.47
CA PRO A 21 -20.12 6.71 4.13
C PRO A 21 -19.26 7.95 3.91
N ASP A 22 -18.62 8.02 2.74
CA ASP A 22 -17.76 9.13 2.37
C ASP A 22 -18.61 10.38 2.15
N THR A 23 -18.50 11.35 3.06
CA THR A 23 -19.22 12.63 3.03
C THR A 23 -18.43 13.73 2.30
N SER A 24 -17.31 13.39 1.68
CA SER A 24 -16.43 14.36 1.03
C SER A 24 -17.05 14.92 -0.26
N PRO A 25 -16.80 16.20 -0.60
CA PRO A 25 -17.25 16.76 -1.85
C PRO A 25 -16.69 15.97 -3.05
N ARG A 26 -17.50 15.88 -4.10
CA ARG A 26 -17.06 15.32 -5.38
C ARG A 26 -16.09 16.29 -6.04
N ILE A 27 -15.11 15.75 -6.74
CA ILE A 27 -14.11 16.57 -7.45
C ILE A 27 -14.78 17.34 -8.60
N ALA A 28 -15.74 16.71 -9.26
CA ALA A 28 -16.63 17.35 -10.22
C ALA A 28 -18.04 16.74 -10.12
N PRO A 29 -19.13 17.50 -10.40
CA PRO A 29 -20.50 17.01 -10.26
C PRO A 29 -20.83 15.81 -11.15
N TRP A 30 -20.20 15.74 -12.32
CA TRP A 30 -20.42 14.70 -13.34
C TRP A 30 -19.55 13.46 -13.14
N LEU A 31 -18.56 13.50 -12.25
CA LEU A 31 -17.60 12.42 -12.05
C LEU A 31 -17.88 11.72 -10.70
N PRO A 32 -18.08 10.39 -10.68
CA PRO A 32 -18.32 9.64 -9.44
C PRO A 32 -17.01 9.40 -8.65
N LEU A 33 -16.19 10.45 -8.48
CA LEU A 33 -14.99 10.45 -7.65
C LEU A 33 -15.12 11.51 -6.55
N THR A 34 -14.88 11.09 -5.31
CA THR A 34 -14.79 11.98 -4.16
C THR A 34 -13.36 12.51 -3.98
N GLN A 35 -13.23 13.67 -3.35
CA GLN A 35 -11.92 14.25 -3.05
C GLN A 35 -11.07 13.32 -2.16
N ASP A 36 -11.70 12.66 -1.18
CA ASP A 36 -11.04 11.73 -0.28
C ASP A 36 -10.53 10.47 -1.03
N GLN A 37 -11.24 9.96 -2.04
CA GLN A 37 -10.74 8.89 -2.89
C GLN A 37 -9.45 9.27 -3.63
N ALA A 38 -9.40 10.47 -4.22
CA ALA A 38 -8.19 10.95 -4.90
C ALA A 38 -7.04 11.16 -3.91
N GLN A 39 -7.31 11.76 -2.74
CA GLN A 39 -6.30 11.93 -1.70
C GLN A 39 -5.73 10.60 -1.21
N ARG A 40 -6.58 9.60 -1.00
CA ARG A 40 -6.14 8.24 -0.63
C ARG A 40 -5.29 7.59 -1.70
N PHE A 41 -5.64 7.78 -2.98
CA PHE A 41 -4.85 7.29 -4.09
C PHE A 41 -3.45 7.93 -4.10
N VAL A 42 -3.38 9.26 -4.03
CA VAL A 42 -2.10 9.98 -3.98
C VAL A 42 -1.28 9.55 -2.76
N GLN A 43 -1.88 9.44 -1.59
CA GLN A 43 -1.17 8.97 -0.39
C GLN A 43 -0.60 7.55 -0.58
N LEU A 44 -1.37 6.65 -1.19
CA LEU A 44 -0.90 5.29 -1.46
C LEU A 44 0.25 5.28 -2.47
N THR A 45 0.14 6.01 -3.58
CA THR A 45 1.20 6.06 -4.59
C THR A 45 2.44 6.78 -4.09
N THR A 46 2.31 7.85 -3.30
CA THR A 46 3.45 8.50 -2.64
C THR A 46 4.16 7.55 -1.69
N ARG A 47 3.44 6.80 -0.86
CA ARG A 47 4.04 5.77 0.01
C ARG A 47 4.75 4.69 -0.81
N GLY A 48 4.13 4.24 -1.90
CA GLY A 48 4.74 3.29 -2.84
C GLY A 48 6.02 3.82 -3.49
N ALA A 49 6.04 5.10 -3.87
CA ALA A 49 7.22 5.76 -4.43
C ALA A 49 8.39 5.76 -3.45
N TRP A 50 8.15 6.05 -2.17
CA TRP A 50 9.17 5.97 -1.13
C TRP A 50 9.73 4.56 -0.95
N ILE A 51 8.87 3.53 -1.03
CA ILE A 51 9.32 2.13 -1.02
C ILE A 51 10.22 1.84 -2.24
N GLY A 52 9.83 2.30 -3.42
CA GLY A 52 10.62 2.15 -4.65
C GLY A 52 11.99 2.83 -4.55
N ILE A 53 12.05 4.04 -4.03
CA ILE A 53 13.31 4.77 -3.79
C ILE A 53 14.19 3.99 -2.80
N ALA A 54 13.62 3.53 -1.68
CA ALA A 54 14.36 2.75 -0.69
C ALA A 54 14.92 1.45 -1.30
N ALA A 55 14.12 0.75 -2.10
CA ALA A 55 14.54 -0.46 -2.80
C ALA A 55 15.67 -0.19 -3.81
N LEU A 56 15.58 0.91 -4.56
CA LEU A 56 16.63 1.36 -5.48
C LEU A 56 17.95 1.65 -4.75
N VAL A 57 17.90 2.39 -3.64
CA VAL A 57 19.08 2.67 -2.81
C VAL A 57 19.67 1.39 -2.25
N LEU A 58 18.83 0.50 -1.70
CA LEU A 58 19.28 -0.77 -1.15
C LEU A 58 19.91 -1.66 -2.24
N GLY A 59 19.30 -1.73 -3.42
CA GLY A 59 19.83 -2.43 -4.58
C GLY A 59 21.17 -1.85 -5.02
N TRP A 60 21.29 -0.53 -5.11
CA TRP A 60 22.55 0.14 -5.41
C TRP A 60 23.65 -0.19 -4.40
N ILE A 61 23.36 -0.12 -3.09
CA ILE A 61 24.32 -0.47 -2.03
C ILE A 61 24.71 -1.95 -2.15
N THR A 62 23.74 -2.83 -2.36
CA THR A 62 23.97 -4.27 -2.50
C THR A 62 24.88 -4.55 -3.68
N VAL A 63 24.59 -3.93 -4.83
CA VAL A 63 25.38 -4.10 -6.05
C VAL A 63 26.80 -3.56 -5.89
N ARG A 64 26.93 -2.39 -5.26
CA ARG A 64 28.19 -1.64 -5.24
C ARG A 64 29.14 -2.03 -4.10
N PHE A 65 28.60 -2.48 -2.97
CA PHE A 65 29.37 -2.77 -1.77
C PHE A 65 29.22 -4.23 -1.32
N ILE A 66 27.99 -4.73 -1.15
CA ILE A 66 27.77 -6.08 -0.60
C ILE A 66 28.27 -7.14 -1.57
N GLY A 67 27.95 -7.03 -2.85
CA GLY A 67 28.40 -7.99 -3.88
C GLY A 67 29.92 -8.13 -3.95
N PRO A 68 30.67 -7.03 -4.10
CA PRO A 68 32.13 -7.08 -4.07
C PRO A 68 32.70 -7.56 -2.74
N ALA A 69 32.16 -7.10 -1.60
CA ALA A 69 32.65 -7.50 -0.28
C ALA A 69 32.37 -8.98 0.05
N ALA A 70 31.26 -9.52 -0.45
CA ALA A 70 30.90 -10.93 -0.32
C ALA A 70 31.57 -11.82 -1.39
N GLY A 71 32.30 -11.23 -2.35
CA GLY A 71 32.99 -11.96 -3.42
C GLY A 71 32.08 -12.51 -4.51
N TRP A 72 30.85 -12.01 -4.66
CA TRP A 72 29.90 -12.47 -5.68
C TRP A 72 30.27 -12.00 -7.10
N TRP A 73 30.87 -10.82 -7.23
CA TRP A 73 31.45 -10.30 -8.47
C TRP A 73 32.49 -9.24 -8.17
N THR A 74 33.35 -8.97 -9.14
CA THR A 74 34.33 -7.89 -9.12
C THR A 74 33.94 -6.82 -10.14
N LEU A 75 34.38 -5.58 -9.92
CA LEU A 75 34.20 -4.52 -10.91
C LEU A 75 35.20 -4.73 -12.03
N ALA A 76 34.72 -4.67 -13.28
CA ALA A 76 35.56 -4.92 -14.45
C ALA A 76 36.63 -3.84 -14.68
N ASP A 77 36.38 -2.61 -14.20
CA ASP A 77 37.23 -1.44 -14.46
C ASP A 77 38.32 -1.23 -13.40
N MET A 78 38.65 -2.25 -12.59
CA MET A 78 39.78 -2.15 -11.67
C MET A 78 41.10 -2.22 -12.47
N PRO A 79 42.02 -1.24 -12.33
CA PRO A 79 43.30 -1.24 -13.04
C PRO A 79 44.23 -2.38 -12.61
#